data_AF-A0A5K0WWI2-F1
#
_entry.id   AF-A0A5K0WWI2-F1
#
_cell.length_a   1.000
_cell.length_b   1.000
_cell.length_c   1.000
_cell.angle_alpha   90.00
_cell.angle_beta   90.00
_cell.angle_gamma   90.00
#
_symmetry.space_group_name_H-M   'P 1'
#
loop_
_entity.id
_entity.type
_entity.pdbx_description
1 polymer ?
#
loop_
_entity_poly.entity_id
_entity_poly.type
_entity_poly.pdbx_seq_one_letter_code
_entity_poly.pdbx_strand_id
1 'polypeptide(L)' 'CGRKQTGDYLDGVAPNGVMGLGFGELSVPSSLAKAGLVRDSFSLCFQEDGSGRIVFGDQGLANQSTTPF' A
#
# COMPACT_ATOMS: atom_id res chain seq x y z
N CYS A 1 -0.30 13.14 -7.48
CA CYS A 1 0.42 12.53 -6.34
C CYS A 1 0.07 13.27 -5.04
N GLY A 2 -0.24 12.55 -3.95
CA GLY A 2 -0.59 13.16 -2.66
C GLY A 2 0.59 13.94 -2.10
N ARG A 3 0.42 15.25 -1.89
CA ARG A 3 1.49 16.15 -1.39
C ARG A 3 1.31 16.51 0.09
N LYS A 4 0.16 16.20 0.66
CA LYS A 4 -0.24 16.55 2.02
C LYS A 4 -0.60 15.28 2.75
N GLN A 5 0.17 14.93 3.78
CA GLN A 5 -0.24 13.90 4.73
C GLN A 5 -1.48 14.38 5.48
N THR A 6 -2.42 13.46 5.72
CA THR A 6 -3.70 13.70 6.39
C THR A 6 -4.07 12.45 7.21
N GLY A 7 -5.09 12.57 8.07
CA GLY A 7 -5.56 11.47 8.93
C GLY A 7 -4.80 11.39 10.25
N ASP A 8 -5.11 10.36 11.05
CA ASP A 8 -4.67 10.18 12.45
C ASP A 8 -3.16 10.24 12.68
N TYR A 9 -2.36 10.09 11.61
CA TYR A 9 -0.92 10.35 11.64
C TYR A 9 -0.57 11.77 12.11
N LEU A 10 -1.44 12.76 11.84
CA LEU A 10 -1.26 14.15 12.30
C LEU A 10 -1.72 14.37 13.75
N ASP A 11 -2.53 13.44 14.29
CA ASP A 11 -3.17 13.57 15.60
C ASP A 11 -2.42 12.82 16.71
N GLY A 12 -1.17 12.41 16.44
CA GLY A 12 -0.20 12.05 17.47
C GLY A 12 -0.09 10.56 17.81
N VAL A 13 -0.72 9.67 17.03
CA VAL A 13 -0.34 8.25 17.09
C VAL A 13 0.99 8.16 16.35
N ALA A 14 2.08 7.89 17.06
CA ALA A 14 3.40 7.67 16.46
C ALA A 14 3.56 6.17 16.15
N PRO A 15 3.10 5.65 15.00
CA PRO A 15 3.63 4.39 14.52
C PRO A 15 5.11 4.64 14.19
N ASN A 16 5.98 3.67 14.47
CA ASN A 16 7.44 3.78 14.34
C ASN A 16 7.95 4.00 12.88
N GLY A 17 7.11 4.49 11.97
CA GLY A 17 7.40 4.78 10.59
C GLY A 17 6.16 4.76 9.71
N VAL A 18 6.36 5.00 8.41
CA VAL A 18 5.35 4.88 7.37
C VAL A 18 5.76 3.82 6.36
N MET A 19 4.79 3.06 5.85
CA MET A 19 5.02 2.07 4.81
C MET A 19 4.78 2.69 3.43
N GLY A 20 5.85 2.87 2.64
CA GLY A 20 5.75 3.40 1.29
C GLY A 20 5.24 2.37 0.27
N LEU A 21 4.07 2.63 -0.32
CA LEU A 21 3.43 1.78 -1.35
C LEU A 21 3.46 2.37 -2.77
N GLY A 22 4.22 3.45 -2.97
CA GLY A 22 4.36 4.06 -4.30
C GLY A 22 5.19 3.20 -5.26
N PHE A 23 5.26 3.57 -6.53
CA PHE A 23 5.99 2.84 -7.59
C PHE A 23 7.52 3.02 -7.55
N GLY A 24 8.07 3.53 -6.45
CA GLY A 24 9.51 3.76 -6.32
C GLY A 24 10.26 2.45 -6.14
N GLU A 25 11.49 2.39 -6.63
CA GLU A 25 12.36 1.21 -6.51
C GLU A 25 12.63 0.75 -5.07
N LEU A 26 12.50 1.67 -4.11
CA LEU A 26 12.66 1.46 -2.67
C LEU A 26 11.33 1.28 -1.94
N SER A 27 10.21 1.21 -2.66
CA SER A 27 8.91 0.92 -2.07
C SER A 27 8.88 -0.48 -1.49
N VAL A 28 7.99 -0.72 -0.52
CA VAL A 28 7.80 -2.07 0.03
C VAL A 28 7.42 -3.09 -1.05
N PRO A 29 6.42 -2.86 -1.93
CA PRO A 29 6.09 -3.84 -2.97
C PRO A 29 7.27 -4.12 -3.91
N SER A 30 7.98 -3.09 -4.40
CA SER A 30 9.12 -3.29 -5.30
C SER A 30 10.29 -3.98 -4.62
N SER A 31 10.53 -3.72 -3.33
CA SER A 31 11.59 -4.40 -2.56
C SER A 31 11.29 -5.89 -2.38
N LEU A 32 10.05 -6.24 -2.06
CA LEU A 32 9.63 -7.64 -1.92
C LEU A 32 9.69 -8.38 -3.27
N ALA A 33 9.31 -7.71 -4.35
CA ALA A 33 9.41 -8.26 -5.69
C ALA A 33 10.86 -8.46 -6.15
N LYS A 34 11.75 -7.51 -5.87
CA LYS A 34 13.20 -7.64 -6.13
C LYS A 34 13.84 -8.79 -5.35
N ALA A 35 13.34 -9.09 -4.15
CA ALA A 35 13.75 -10.25 -3.37
C ALA A 35 13.18 -11.58 -3.90
N GLY A 36 12.33 -11.55 -4.94
CA GLY A 36 11.71 -12.73 -5.53
C GLY A 36 10.60 -13.37 -4.68
N LEU A 37 10.10 -12.66 -3.66
CA LEU A 37 9.13 -13.21 -2.70
C LEU A 37 7.69 -13.15 -3.23
N VAL A 38 7.37 -12.12 -4.01
CA VAL A 38 6.03 -11.83 -4.53
C VAL A 38 6.12 -11.13 -5.88
N ARG A 39 4.99 -10.99 -6.60
CA ARG A 39 4.90 -10.11 -7.77
C ARG A 39 4.90 -8.64 -7.31
N ASP A 40 5.38 -7.72 -8.15
CA ASP A 40 5.36 -6.28 -7.87
C ASP A 40 3.95 -5.70 -8.03
N SER A 41 3.07 -6.09 -7.12
CA SER A 41 1.67 -5.72 -7.07
C SER A 41 1.17 -5.83 -5.64
N PHE A 42 0.07 -5.15 -5.33
CA PHE A 42 -0.59 -5.28 -4.04
C PHE A 42 -2.06 -4.89 -4.16
N SER A 43 -2.86 -5.39 -3.21
CA SER A 43 -4.26 -4.99 -3.05
C SER A 43 -4.49 -4.45 -1.64
N LEU A 44 -5.34 -3.43 -1.51
CA LEU A 44 -5.88 -2.97 -0.23
C LEU A 44 -7.40 -3.13 -0.21
N CYS A 45 -7.90 -3.55 0.95
CA CYS A 45 -9.31 -3.56 1.26
C CYS A 45 -9.50 -2.88 2.61
N PHE A 46 -10.24 -1.78 2.62
CA PHE A 46 -10.61 -1.07 3.85
C PHE A 46 -12.02 -1.50 4.27
N GLN A 47 -12.21 -1.67 5.57
CA GLN A 47 -13.50 -1.93 6.18
C GLN A 47 -14.06 -0.64 6.78
N GLU A 48 -15.38 -0.60 6.99
CA GLU A 48 -16.08 0.58 7.51
C GLU A 48 -15.66 0.94 8.94
N ASP A 49 -15.16 -0.03 9.71
CA ASP A 49 -14.68 0.14 11.08
C ASP A 49 -13.27 0.75 11.17
N GLY A 50 -12.69 1.16 10.04
CA GLY A 50 -11.34 1.73 9.97
C GLY A 50 -10.24 0.67 9.95
N SER A 51 -10.57 -0.62 10.07
CA SER A 51 -9.63 -1.70 9.83
C SER A 51 -9.43 -1.96 8.34
N GLY A 52 -8.45 -2.77 7.98
CA GLY A 52 -8.24 -3.15 6.59
C GLY A 52 -7.23 -4.26 6.44
N ARG A 53 -7.07 -4.72 5.19
CA ARG A 53 -6.12 -5.74 4.81
C ARG A 53 -5.32 -5.29 3.60
N ILE A 54 -4.01 -5.51 3.66
CA ILE A 54 -3.10 -5.41 2.53
C ILE A 54 -2.57 -6.80 2.17
N VAL A 55 -2.47 -7.09 0.88
CA VAL A 55 -1.89 -8.34 0.37
C VAL A 55 -0.89 -8.00 -0.74
N PHE A 56 0.38 -8.39 -0.55
CA PHE A 56 1.44 -8.21 -1.55
C PHE A 56 1.47 -9.38 -2.54
N GLY A 57 1.76 -9.08 -3.80
CA GLY A 57 1.74 -10.02 -4.92
C GLY A 57 0.35 -10.35 -5.45
N ASP A 58 -0.70 -9.81 -4.84
CA ASP A 58 -2.06 -9.95 -5.39
C ASP A 58 -2.18 -9.13 -6.67
N GLN A 59 -2.79 -9.73 -7.69
CA GLN A 59 -3.07 -9.08 -8.97
C GLN A 59 -4.54 -8.69 -9.11
N GLY A 60 -5.34 -8.96 -8.08
CA GLY A 60 -6.76 -8.69 -8.09
C GLY A 60 -7.54 -9.63 -8.99
N LEU A 61 -8.86 -9.43 -8.98
CA LEU A 61 -9.75 -10.01 -9.97
C LEU A 61 -9.72 -9.16 -11.24
N ALA A 62 -10.05 -9.74 -12.39
CA ALA A 62 -10.06 -9.04 -13.68
C ALA A 62 -10.98 -7.79 -13.71
N ASN A 63 -11.95 -7.70 -12.81
CA ASN A 63 -12.87 -6.59 -12.66
C ASN A 63 -12.53 -5.65 -11.48
N GLN A 64 -11.42 -5.87 -10.78
CA GLN A 64 -11.02 -5.02 -9.67
C GLN A 64 -10.52 -3.67 -10.21
N SER A 65 -11.00 -2.59 -9.60
CA SER A 65 -10.52 -1.24 -9.89
C SER A 65 -9.05 -1.10 -9.50
N THR A 66 -8.22 -0.76 -10.46
CA THR A 66 -6.81 -0.41 -10.24
C THR A 66 -6.64 1.09 -10.16
N THR A 67 -5.71 1.58 -9.33
CA THR A 67 -5.35 3.00 -9.34
C THR A 67 -4.57 3.32 -10.63
N PRO A 68 -5.07 4.20 -11.51
CA PRO A 68 -4.31 4.66 -12.67
C PRO A 68 -3.15 5.57 -12.25
N PHE A 69 -2.20 5.74 -13.17
CA PHE A 69 -1.00 6.58 -13.00
C PHE A 69 -1.32 8.07 -12.81
#